data_AF-A0A5J5URR2-F1
#
_entry.id   AF-A0A5J5URR2-F1
#
_cell.length_a   1.000
_cell.length_b   1.000
_cell.length_c   1.000
_cell.angle_alpha   90.00
_cell.angle_beta   90.00
_cell.angle_gamma   90.00
#
_symmetry.space_group_name_H-M   'P 1'
#
loop_
_entity.id
_entity.type
_entity.pdbx_description
1 polymer ?
#
loop_
_entity_poly.entity_id
_entity_poly.type
_entity_poly.pdbx_seq_one_letter_code
_entity_poly.pdbx_strand_id
1 'polypeptide(L)'
;MAVTQWELNNHRKDQEEQLLQQYQSLGMDLIDSNTVVNIFAKYNDILRDQKMTAQKGVMPPDQGGEKPWKNGVVAFLTFVGFGAAPLLSFVVLKPFTDNELVMFIGACFMSAIALTFLGIAKAKICGKRNYVRSVGFVLLNGAVAASAAYFLGWML
;
A
#
# COMPACT_ATOMS: atom_id res chain seq x y z
N MET A 1 12.16 -14.60 0.20
CA MET A 1 13.38 -14.78 1.02
C MET A 1 14.07 -16.12 0.75
N ALA A 2 13.33 -17.23 0.61
CA ALA A 2 13.91 -18.55 0.31
C ALA A 2 14.71 -18.62 -1.02
N VAL A 3 14.24 -17.95 -2.08
CA VAL A 3 14.94 -17.93 -3.39
C VAL A 3 16.32 -17.29 -3.27
N THR A 4 16.45 -16.19 -2.53
CA THR A 4 17.73 -15.49 -2.35
C THR A 4 18.73 -16.34 -1.55
N GLN A 5 18.26 -17.10 -0.56
CA GLN A 5 19.11 -18.04 0.19
C GLN A 5 19.56 -19.23 -0.67
N TRP A 6 18.67 -19.77 -1.51
CA TRP A 6 19.02 -20.84 -2.44
C TRP A 6 20.05 -20.38 -3.48
N GLU A 7 19.87 -19.17 -4.03
CA GLU A 7 20.82 -18.58 -5.00
C GLU A 7 22.19 -18.30 -4.38
N LEU A 8 22.26 -17.84 -3.13
CA LEU A 8 23.53 -17.65 -2.42
C LEU A 8 24.25 -18.98 -2.16
N ASN A 9 23.50 -20.03 -1.85
CA ASN A 9 24.07 -21.35 -1.58
C ASN A 9 24.53 -22.07 -2.86
N ASN A 10 23.84 -21.88 -3.99
CA ASN A 10 24.09 -22.65 -5.20
C ASN A 10 24.80 -21.88 -6.32
N HIS A 11 24.68 -20.55 -6.38
CA HIS A 11 25.21 -19.70 -7.45
C HIS A 11 26.06 -18.55 -6.90
N ARG A 12 26.85 -18.80 -5.85
CA ARG A 12 27.62 -17.76 -5.13
C ARG A 12 28.55 -16.95 -6.04
N LYS A 13 29.23 -17.59 -7.00
CA LYS A 13 30.14 -16.92 -7.95
C LYS A 13 29.41 -15.90 -8.82
N ASP A 14 28.27 -16.30 -9.37
CA ASP A 14 27.42 -15.41 -10.19
C ASP A 14 26.93 -14.20 -9.37
N GLN A 15 26.72 -14.37 -8.05
CA GLN A 15 26.34 -13.27 -7.16
C GLN A 15 27.49 -12.29 -6.91
N GLU A 16 28.70 -12.80 -6.73
CA GLU A 16 29.91 -11.98 -6.57
C GLU A 16 30.20 -11.16 -7.84
N GLU A 17 30.06 -11.76 -9.02
CA GLU A 17 30.23 -11.06 -10.30
C GLU A 17 29.19 -9.97 -10.53
N GLN A 18 27.92 -10.23 -10.19
CA GLN A 18 26.84 -9.23 -10.29
C GLN A 18 27.08 -8.04 -9.37
N LEU A 19 27.52 -8.27 -8.13
CA LEU A 19 27.87 -7.20 -7.20
C LEU A 19 29.08 -6.40 -7.67
N LEU A 20 30.08 -7.06 -8.26
CA LEU A 20 31.27 -6.40 -8.79
C LEU A 20 30.91 -5.47 -9.96
N GLN A 21 30.10 -5.94 -10.91
CA GLN A 21 29.59 -5.10 -12.01
C GLN A 21 28.77 -3.92 -11.49
N GLN A 22 27.97 -4.14 -10.44
CA GLN A 22 27.18 -3.08 -9.83
C GLN A 22 28.07 -1.99 -9.20
N TYR A 23 29.10 -2.35 -8.43
CA TYR A 23 30.02 -1.37 -7.83
C TYR A 23 30.82 -0.59 -8.87
N GLN A 24 31.23 -1.25 -9.95
CA GLN A 24 31.86 -0.58 -11.08
C GLN A 24 30.91 0.41 -11.77
N SER A 25 29.62 0.04 -11.94
CA SER A 25 28.61 0.95 -12.51
C SER A 25 28.33 2.18 -11.63
N LEU A 26 28.60 2.09 -10.33
CA LEU A 26 28.54 3.21 -9.39
C LEU A 26 29.81 4.08 -9.42
N GLY A 27 30.83 3.71 -10.20
CA GLY A 27 32.08 4.46 -10.38
C GLY A 27 33.24 4.01 -9.48
N MET A 28 33.14 2.84 -8.85
CA MET A 28 34.22 2.29 -8.02
C MET A 28 35.32 1.66 -8.88
N ASP A 29 36.58 1.84 -8.48
CA ASP A 29 37.72 1.22 -9.17
C ASP A 29 37.64 -0.32 -9.10
N LEU A 30 38.27 -0.99 -10.07
CA LEU A 30 38.22 -2.45 -10.19
C LEU A 30 38.86 -3.15 -8.99
N ILE A 31 39.95 -2.58 -8.44
CA ILE A 31 40.66 -3.13 -7.27
C ILE A 31 39.80 -2.97 -6.00
N ASP A 32 39.20 -1.79 -5.84
CA ASP A 32 38.35 -1.48 -4.69
C ASP A 32 37.06 -2.30 -4.70
N SER A 33 36.40 -2.40 -5.86
CA SER A 33 35.19 -3.21 -6.06
C SER A 33 35.43 -4.68 -5.71
N ASN A 34 36.54 -5.24 -6.17
CA ASN A 34 36.90 -6.62 -5.91
C ASN A 34 37.19 -6.87 -4.41
N THR A 35 37.86 -5.91 -3.76
CA THR A 35 38.13 -5.97 -2.31
C THR A 35 36.84 -5.95 -1.50
N VAL A 36 35.91 -5.05 -1.84
CA VAL A 36 34.61 -4.93 -1.18
C VAL A 36 33.76 -6.18 -1.37
N VAL A 37 33.67 -6.72 -2.60
CA VAL A 37 32.94 -7.95 -2.89
C VAL A 37 33.52 -9.14 -2.13
N ASN A 38 34.85 -9.28 -2.06
CA ASN A 38 35.49 -10.37 -1.33
C ASN A 38 35.29 -10.26 0.20
N ILE A 39 35.16 -9.04 0.74
CA ILE A 39 34.77 -8.84 2.14
C ILE A 39 33.32 -9.29 2.33
N PHE A 40 32.40 -8.88 1.47
CA PHE A 40 30.99 -9.31 1.55
C PHE A 40 30.82 -10.82 1.34
N ALA A 41 31.63 -11.46 0.49
CA ALA A 41 31.66 -12.91 0.26
C ALA A 41 31.86 -13.75 1.53
N LYS A 42 32.41 -13.16 2.61
CA LYS A 42 32.57 -13.80 3.92
C LYS A 42 31.31 -13.73 4.78
N TYR A 43 30.39 -12.81 4.49
CA TYR A 43 29.20 -12.51 5.28
C TYR A 43 27.93 -12.69 4.45
N ASN A 44 27.45 -13.93 4.36
CA ASN A 44 26.27 -14.30 3.56
C ASN A 44 25.00 -13.51 3.94
N ASP A 45 24.81 -13.17 5.21
CA ASP A 45 23.65 -12.38 5.64
C ASP A 45 23.72 -10.93 5.12
N ILE A 46 24.90 -10.32 5.14
CA ILE A 46 25.11 -8.96 4.63
C ILE A 46 24.93 -8.95 3.10
N LEU A 47 25.47 -9.95 2.39
CA LEU A 47 25.24 -10.14 0.94
C LEU A 47 23.77 -10.26 0.60
N ARG A 48 23.02 -11.05 1.39
CA ARG A 48 21.59 -11.24 1.18
C ARG A 48 20.85 -9.93 1.33
N ASP A 49 21.13 -9.18 2.38
CA ASP A 49 20.45 -7.92 2.67
C ASP A 49 20.85 -6.84 1.65
N GLN A 50 22.11 -6.79 1.24
CA GLN A 50 22.59 -5.94 0.16
C GLN A 50 21.86 -6.25 -1.16
N LYS A 51 21.72 -7.53 -1.52
CA LYS A 51 21.01 -7.95 -2.73
C LYS A 51 19.51 -7.62 -2.65
N MET A 52 18.88 -7.90 -1.52
CA MET A 52 17.45 -7.60 -1.30
C MET A 52 17.18 -6.09 -1.40
N THR A 53 18.09 -5.27 -0.84
CA THR A 53 17.97 -3.81 -0.83
C THR A 53 18.32 -3.22 -2.20
N ALA A 54 19.46 -3.59 -2.76
CA ALA A 54 20.02 -2.95 -3.95
C ALA A 54 19.43 -3.48 -5.27
N GLN A 55 19.04 -4.76 -5.34
CA GLN A 55 18.47 -5.35 -6.55
C GLN A 55 16.94 -5.40 -6.53
N LYS A 56 16.34 -5.70 -5.37
CA LYS A 56 14.87 -5.83 -5.26
C LYS A 56 14.19 -4.58 -4.69
N GLY A 57 14.96 -3.60 -4.21
CA GLY A 57 14.41 -2.41 -3.55
C GLY A 57 13.63 -2.75 -2.27
N VAL A 58 13.78 -3.96 -1.76
CA VAL A 58 13.09 -4.43 -0.57
C VAL A 58 14.03 -4.18 0.59
N MET A 59 13.71 -3.17 1.40
CA MET A 59 14.40 -2.97 2.67
C MET A 59 14.30 -4.26 3.50
N PRO A 60 15.38 -4.65 4.20
CA PRO A 60 15.31 -5.76 5.13
C PRO A 60 14.10 -5.55 6.03
N PRO A 61 13.24 -6.55 6.25
CA PRO A 61 12.15 -6.40 7.19
C PRO A 61 12.80 -5.95 8.50
N ASP A 62 12.48 -4.72 8.95
CA ASP A 62 13.00 -4.20 10.21
C ASP A 62 12.84 -5.31 11.26
N GLN A 63 13.84 -5.53 12.10
CA GLN A 63 13.76 -6.59 13.11
C GLN A 63 12.60 -6.37 14.12
N GLY A 64 11.93 -5.20 14.05
CA GLY A 64 10.66 -4.87 14.70
C GLY A 64 9.45 -4.79 13.75
N GLY A 65 9.51 -5.48 12.60
CA GLY A 65 8.64 -5.31 11.44
C GLY A 65 7.15 -5.33 11.77
N GLU A 66 6.42 -4.42 11.12
CA GLU A 66 4.97 -4.36 11.19
C GLU A 66 4.38 -5.74 10.92
N LYS A 67 3.75 -6.34 11.94
CA LYS A 67 3.17 -7.68 11.82
C LYS A 67 2.04 -7.62 10.78
N PRO A 68 2.11 -8.37 9.66
CA PRO A 68 1.12 -8.28 8.58
C PRO A 68 -0.33 -8.47 9.05
N TRP A 69 -0.52 -9.33 10.06
CA TRP A 69 -1.80 -9.55 10.71
C TRP A 69 -2.39 -8.27 11.34
N LYS A 70 -1.56 -7.45 12.00
CA LYS A 70 -2.02 -6.19 12.60
C LYS A 70 -2.55 -5.24 11.53
N ASN A 71 -1.81 -5.10 10.43
CA ASN A 71 -2.21 -4.25 9.32
C ASN A 71 -3.50 -4.78 8.66
N GLY A 72 -3.64 -6.11 8.53
CA GLY A 72 -4.87 -6.75 8.04
C GLY A 72 -6.09 -6.47 8.92
N VAL A 73 -5.97 -6.60 10.24
CA VAL A 73 -7.06 -6.31 11.19
C VAL A 73 -7.47 -4.84 11.14
N VAL A 74 -6.50 -3.93 11.11
CA VAL A 74 -6.78 -2.49 11.01
C VAL A 74 -7.49 -2.15 9.69
N ALA A 75 -7.05 -2.71 8.57
CA ALA A 75 -7.69 -2.51 7.27
C ALA A 75 -9.13 -3.03 7.26
N PHE A 76 -9.37 -4.21 7.82
CA PHE A 76 -10.70 -4.81 7.93
C PHE A 76 -11.66 -3.94 8.76
N LEU A 77 -11.24 -3.55 9.97
CA LEU A 77 -12.08 -2.72 10.85
C LEU A 77 -12.37 -1.35 10.23
N THR A 78 -11.38 -0.75 9.56
CA THR A 78 -11.56 0.51 8.84
C THR A 78 -12.55 0.35 7.69
N PHE A 79 -12.43 -0.73 6.90
CA PHE A 79 -13.35 -1.01 5.80
C PHE A 79 -14.79 -1.19 6.29
N VAL A 80 -15.00 -1.98 7.36
CA VAL A 80 -16.33 -2.18 7.94
C VAL A 80 -16.90 -0.87 8.48
N GLY A 81 -16.10 -0.08 9.21
CA GLY A 81 -16.54 1.19 9.77
C GLY A 81 -16.97 2.22 8.71
N PHE A 82 -16.12 2.43 7.70
CA PHE A 82 -16.44 3.38 6.61
C PHE A 82 -17.53 2.84 5.66
N GLY A 83 -17.56 1.53 5.41
CA GLY A 83 -18.59 0.89 4.58
C GLY A 83 -19.97 0.85 5.22
N ALA A 84 -20.05 0.82 6.55
CA ALA A 84 -21.31 0.87 7.28
C ALA A 84 -21.93 2.28 7.35
N ALA A 85 -21.15 3.34 7.10
CA ALA A 85 -21.64 4.72 7.26
C ALA A 85 -22.88 5.04 6.40
N PRO A 86 -22.94 4.70 5.09
CA PRO A 86 -24.15 4.91 4.30
C PRO A 86 -25.33 4.06 4.78
N LEU A 87 -25.09 2.83 5.24
CA LEU A 87 -26.13 1.92 5.75
C LEU A 87 -26.72 2.41 7.07
N LEU A 88 -25.91 2.98 7.95
CA LEU A 88 -26.37 3.57 9.21
C LEU A 88 -27.36 4.71 8.96
N SER A 89 -27.21 5.46 7.86
CA SER A 89 -28.17 6.50 7.50
C SER A 89 -29.58 5.92 7.30
N PHE A 90 -29.71 4.80 6.59
CA PHE A 90 -31.01 4.14 6.43
C PHE A 90 -31.61 3.65 7.74
N VAL A 91 -30.79 3.06 8.63
CA VAL A 91 -31.25 2.55 9.93
C VAL A 91 -31.78 3.68 10.82
N VAL A 92 -31.09 4.82 10.83
CA VAL A 92 -31.48 5.98 11.65
C VAL A 92 -32.65 6.74 11.05
N LEU A 93 -32.76 6.87 9.72
CA LEU A 93 -33.84 7.63 9.07
C LEU A 93 -35.18 6.86 9.01
N LYS A 94 -35.16 5.53 9.01
CA LYS A 94 -36.37 4.67 8.98
C LYS A 94 -37.44 5.02 10.02
N PRO A 95 -37.13 5.28 11.31
CA PRO A 95 -38.15 5.69 12.27
C PRO A 95 -38.68 7.14 12.09
N PHE A 96 -37.99 7.99 11.33
CA PHE A 96 -38.36 9.41 11.17
C PHE A 96 -39.07 9.71 9.85
N THR A 97 -38.87 8.91 8.80
CA THR A 97 -39.42 9.17 7.47
C THR A 97 -39.47 7.89 6.63
N ASP A 98 -40.65 7.56 6.08
CA ASP A 98 -40.84 6.46 5.13
C ASP A 98 -40.64 6.87 3.65
N ASN A 99 -40.16 8.09 3.40
CA ASN A 99 -39.88 8.57 2.06
C ASN A 99 -38.50 8.09 1.59
N GLU A 100 -38.49 7.18 0.61
CA GLU A 100 -37.28 6.60 0.02
C GLU A 100 -36.29 7.65 -0.51
N LEU A 101 -36.77 8.78 -1.05
CA LEU A 101 -35.90 9.84 -1.56
C LEU A 101 -35.12 10.52 -0.43
N VAL A 102 -35.75 10.74 0.73
CA VAL A 102 -35.10 11.35 1.89
C VAL A 102 -34.03 10.42 2.44
N MET A 103 -34.31 9.12 2.49
CA MET A 103 -33.34 8.10 2.90
C MET A 103 -32.15 8.02 1.94
N PHE A 104 -32.41 8.05 0.62
CA PHE A 104 -31.37 8.03 -0.40
C PHE A 104 -30.45 9.25 -0.32
N ILE A 105 -31.03 10.46 -0.16
CA ILE A 105 -30.27 11.70 0.01
C ILE A 105 -29.45 11.64 1.31
N GLY A 106 -30.03 11.14 2.40
CA GLY A 106 -29.33 10.94 3.68
C GLY A 106 -28.11 10.02 3.52
N ALA A 107 -28.27 8.88 2.84
CA ALA A 107 -27.19 7.94 2.58
C ALA A 107 -26.10 8.53 1.69
N CYS A 108 -26.48 9.27 0.65
CA CYS A 108 -25.54 10.00 -0.22
C CYS A 108 -24.72 11.02 0.59
N PHE A 109 -25.37 11.80 1.45
CA PHE A 109 -24.71 12.79 2.31
C PHE A 109 -23.74 12.13 3.29
N MET A 110 -24.17 11.04 3.95
CA MET A 110 -23.33 10.30 4.89
C MET A 110 -22.12 9.66 4.19
N SER A 111 -22.31 9.12 2.98
CA SER A 111 -21.23 8.60 2.13
C SER A 111 -20.24 9.70 1.74
N ALA A 112 -20.72 10.89 1.35
CA ALA A 112 -19.87 12.02 1.00
C ALA A 112 -19.01 12.47 2.19
N ILE A 113 -19.56 12.50 3.41
CA ILE A 113 -18.81 12.79 4.63
C ILE A 113 -17.73 11.73 4.85
N ALA A 114 -18.09 10.45 4.79
CA ALA A 114 -17.16 9.33 4.97
C ALA A 114 -15.98 9.38 3.97
N LEU A 115 -16.28 9.61 2.68
CA LEU A 115 -15.28 9.76 1.62
C LEU A 115 -14.42 11.01 1.79
N THR A 116 -14.97 12.10 2.33
CA THR A 116 -14.23 13.32 2.63
C THR A 116 -13.18 13.06 3.73
N PHE A 117 -13.57 12.41 4.83
CA PHE A 117 -12.63 12.01 5.88
C PHE A 117 -11.53 11.09 5.33
N LEU A 118 -11.89 10.11 4.51
CA LEU A 118 -10.93 9.21 3.87
C LEU A 118 -9.95 9.98 2.95
N GLY A 119 -10.45 10.95 2.19
CA GLY A 119 -9.64 11.80 1.32
C GLY A 119 -8.65 12.70 2.07
N ILE A 120 -9.05 13.23 3.23
CA ILE A 120 -8.18 14.01 4.13
C ILE A 120 -7.12 13.11 4.75
N ALA A 121 -7.51 11.95 5.29
CA ALA A 121 -6.57 10.99 5.87
C ALA A 121 -5.53 10.54 4.84
N LYS A 122 -5.97 10.22 3.61
CA LYS A 122 -5.10 9.89 2.48
C LYS A 122 -4.11 11.01 2.15
N ALA A 123 -4.57 12.27 2.13
CA ALA A 123 -3.71 13.41 1.83
C ALA A 123 -2.62 13.60 2.90
N LYS A 124 -2.99 13.45 4.18
CA LYS A 124 -2.09 13.59 5.32
C LYS A 124 -1.00 12.51 5.32
N ILE A 125 -1.37 11.25 5.06
CA ILE A 125 -0.42 10.12 5.05
C ILE A 125 0.53 10.21 3.84
N CYS A 126 0.03 10.60 2.67
CA CYS A 126 0.87 10.71 1.47
C CYS A 126 1.70 12.01 1.40
N GLY A 127 1.70 12.86 2.43
CA GLY A 127 2.46 14.11 2.43
C GLY A 127 2.07 15.11 1.33
N LYS A 128 0.87 14.98 0.75
CA LYS A 128 0.44 15.84 -0.36
C LYS A 128 -0.09 17.17 0.17
N ARG A 129 0.47 18.29 -0.31
CA ARG A 129 0.08 19.65 0.11
C ARG A 129 -1.36 20.03 -0.24
N ASN A 130 -1.95 19.40 -1.26
CA ASN A 130 -3.27 19.75 -1.78
C ASN A 130 -4.36 18.78 -1.33
N TYR A 131 -4.87 18.99 -0.11
CA TYR A 131 -5.97 18.21 0.49
C TYR A 131 -7.22 18.19 -0.37
N VAL A 132 -7.61 19.35 -0.92
CA VAL A 132 -8.81 19.49 -1.77
C VAL A 132 -8.75 18.58 -3.00
N ARG A 133 -7.57 18.47 -3.63
CA ARG A 133 -7.38 17.61 -4.80
C ARG A 133 -7.51 16.13 -4.42
N SER A 134 -6.97 15.73 -3.28
CA SER A 134 -7.08 14.35 -2.76
C SER A 134 -8.54 13.99 -2.47
N VAL A 135 -9.24 14.84 -1.73
CA VAL A 135 -10.67 14.67 -1.42
C VAL A 135 -11.50 14.62 -2.70
N GLY A 136 -11.28 15.54 -3.64
CA GLY A 136 -11.97 15.57 -4.93
C GLY A 136 -11.79 14.28 -5.72
N PHE A 137 -10.58 13.72 -5.79
CA PHE A 137 -10.35 12.43 -6.43
C PHE A 137 -11.06 11.27 -5.73
N VAL A 138 -11.09 11.26 -4.39
CA VAL A 138 -11.77 10.20 -3.63
C VAL A 138 -13.29 10.28 -3.81
N LEU A 139 -13.86 11.48 -3.76
CA LEU A 139 -15.28 11.71 -4.02
C LEU A 139 -15.67 11.34 -5.45
N LEU A 140 -14.87 11.72 -6.46
CA LEU A 140 -15.15 11.39 -7.86
C LEU A 140 -15.13 9.88 -8.09
N ASN A 141 -14.13 9.17 -7.55
CA ASN A 141 -14.09 7.71 -7.64
C ASN A 141 -15.31 7.07 -6.95
N GLY A 142 -15.69 7.57 -5.77
CA GLY A 142 -16.89 7.12 -5.07
C GLY A 142 -18.17 7.36 -5.88
N ALA A 143 -18.30 8.54 -6.51
CA ALA A 143 -19.45 8.88 -7.33
C ALA A 143 -19.55 8.01 -8.60
N VAL A 144 -18.43 7.69 -9.25
CA VAL A 144 -18.39 6.78 -10.40
C VAL A 144 -18.80 5.36 -9.98
N ALA A 145 -18.25 4.86 -8.87
CA ALA A 145 -18.59 3.54 -8.34
C ALA A 145 -20.07 3.45 -7.94
N ALA A 146 -20.60 4.47 -7.25
CA ALA A 146 -22.00 4.52 -6.84
C ALA A 146 -22.94 4.61 -8.05
N SER A 147 -22.61 5.43 -9.05
CA SER A 147 -23.38 5.52 -10.30
C SER A 147 -23.41 4.19 -11.04
N ALA A 148 -22.27 3.50 -11.13
CA ALA A 148 -22.18 2.18 -11.75
C ALA A 148 -23.03 1.14 -11.00
N ALA A 149 -22.95 1.12 -9.67
CA ALA A 149 -23.74 0.20 -8.84
C ALA A 149 -25.25 0.48 -8.96
N TYR A 150 -25.67 1.75 -8.97
CA TYR A 150 -27.07 2.13 -9.17
C TYR A 150 -27.58 1.70 -10.56
N PHE A 151 -26.78 1.91 -11.61
CA PHE A 151 -27.15 1.52 -12.97
C PHE A 151 -27.29 -0.01 -13.11
N LEU A 152 -26.36 -0.77 -12.50
CA LEU A 152 -26.46 -2.22 -12.45
C LEU A 152 -27.70 -2.68 -11.66
N GLY A 153 -28.00 -2.03 -10.55
CA GLY A 153 -29.20 -2.31 -9.75
C GLY A 153 -30.51 -1.94 -10.45
N TRP A 154 -30.50 -0.95 -11.34
CA TRP A 154 -31.67 -0.57 -12.14
C TRP A 154 -31.91 -1.51 -13.33
N MET A 155 -30.86 -2.14 -13.86
CA MET A 155 -30.94 -3.05 -15.00
C MET A 155 -31.36 -4.48 -14.62
N LEU A 156 -31.18 -4.86 -13.35
CA LEU A 156 -31.62 -6.14 -12.78
C LEU A 156 -33.10 -6.09 -12.36
#